data_AF-A0A3C1KE92-F1
#
_entry.id   AF-A0A3C1KE92-F1
#
_cell.length_a   1.000
_cell.length_b   1.000
_cell.length_c   1.000
_cell.angle_alpha   90.00
_cell.angle_beta   90.00
_cell.angle_gamma   90.00
#
_symmetry.space_group_name_H-M   'P 1'
#
loop_
_entity.id
_entity.type
_entity.pdbx_description
1 polymer ?
#
loop_
_entity_poly.entity_id
_entity_poly.type
_entity_poly.pdbx_seq_one_letter_code
_entity_poly.pdbx_strand_id
1 'polypeptide(L)'
;DPMIAKVIAHAPTRAAALAALDRGLRDTVLLGVESNVGFLRDLIALPAVVAGDLDTGIIERMPPPAPRAPTEAALRVAAAAAPAPGATEPAFASPLWRAGS
;
A
#
# COMPACT_ATOMS: atom_id res chain seq x y z
N ASP A 1 -18.29 0.06 8.23
CA ASP A 1 -17.27 1.08 7.96
C ASP A 1 -16.08 0.39 7.31
N PRO A 2 -15.67 0.73 6.07
CA PRO A 2 -14.52 0.12 5.40
C PRO A 2 -13.15 0.58 5.93
N MET A 3 -13.10 1.45 6.94
CA MET A 3 -11.85 1.95 7.51
C MET A 3 -11.07 0.84 8.25
N ILE A 4 -9.83 0.58 7.80
CA ILE A 4 -8.91 -0.42 8.40
C ILE A 4 -8.08 0.19 9.55
N ALA A 5 -7.41 1.31 9.29
CA ALA A 5 -6.48 1.93 10.25
C ALA A 5 -6.22 3.41 9.94
N LYS A 6 -5.65 4.13 10.92
CA LYS A 6 -5.09 5.48 10.76
C LYS A 6 -3.57 5.42 10.90
N VAL A 7 -2.84 5.77 9.85
CA VAL A 7 -1.38 5.91 9.89
C VAL A 7 -1.04 7.38 10.10
N ILE A 8 -0.34 7.69 11.19
CA ILE A 8 -0.02 9.06 11.58
C ILE A 8 1.49 9.15 11.80
N ALA A 9 2.13 10.18 11.24
CA ALA A 9 3.54 10.47 11.44
C ALA A 9 3.71 11.85 12.08
N HIS A 10 4.66 11.95 13.01
CA HIS A 10 5.03 13.20 13.68
C HIS A 10 6.53 13.39 13.61
N ALA A 11 6.98 14.59 13.26
CA ALA A 11 8.39 14.96 13.19
C ALA A 11 8.56 16.47 13.34
N PRO A 12 9.78 16.97 13.64
CA PRO A 12 10.02 18.41 13.83
C PRO A 12 9.78 19.27 12.59
N THR A 13 9.82 18.68 11.39
CA THR A 13 9.57 19.38 10.13
C THR A 13 8.52 18.66 9.30
N ARG A 14 7.78 19.42 8.50
CA ARG A 14 6.77 18.89 7.59
C ARG A 14 7.35 17.88 6.60
N ALA A 15 8.53 18.18 6.04
CA ALA A 15 9.24 17.28 5.14
C ALA A 15 9.62 15.96 5.84
N ALA A 16 10.10 16.02 7.09
CA ALA A 16 10.41 14.81 7.85
C ALA A 16 9.15 13.99 8.20
N ALA A 17 8.03 14.66 8.49
CA ALA A 17 6.76 14.01 8.79
C ALA A 17 6.21 13.29 7.54
N LEU A 18 6.25 13.93 6.36
CA LEU A 18 5.86 13.31 5.10
C LEU A 18 6.75 12.12 4.74
N ALA A 19 8.07 12.24 4.93
CA ALA A 19 9.00 11.14 4.71
C ALA A 19 8.76 9.96 5.67
N ALA A 20 8.41 10.23 6.93
CA ALA A 20 8.03 9.20 7.89
C ALA A 20 6.68 8.56 7.54
N LEU A 21 5.72 9.35 7.05
CA LEU A 21 4.41 8.86 6.61
C LEU A 21 4.53 7.96 5.39
N ASP A 22 5.33 8.34 4.37
CA ASP A 22 5.58 7.49 3.21
C ASP A 22 6.22 6.15 3.63
N ARG A 23 7.18 6.17 4.56
CA ARG A 23 7.75 4.92 5.11
C ARG A 23 6.68 4.06 5.79
N GLY A 24 5.86 4.64 6.67
CA GLY A 24 4.79 3.91 7.35
C GLY A 24 3.79 3.28 6.37
N LEU A 25 3.40 4.03 5.34
CA LEU A 25 2.54 3.52 4.27
C LEU A 25 3.22 2.45 3.41
N ARG A 26 4.51 2.62 3.08
CA ARG A 26 5.30 1.64 2.31
C ARG A 26 5.47 0.32 3.04
N ASP A 27 5.64 0.37 4.36
CA ASP A 27 5.84 -0.81 5.21
C ASP A 27 4.51 -1.47 5.63
N THR A 28 3.38 -0.90 5.22
CA THR A 28 2.05 -1.47 5.47
C THR A 28 1.80 -2.65 4.53
N VAL A 29 1.60 -3.84 5.10
CA VAL A 29 1.27 -5.06 4.37
C VAL A 29 -0.20 -5.43 4.64
N LEU A 30 -1.00 -5.44 3.58
CA LEU A 30 -2.41 -5.86 3.60
C LEU A 30 -2.61 -6.95 2.56
N LEU A 31 -2.98 -8.15 3.00
CA LEU A 31 -3.16 -9.32 2.15
C LEU A 31 -4.64 -9.64 1.97
N GLY A 32 -5.05 -9.94 0.74
CA GLY A 32 -6.42 -10.38 0.43
C GLY A 32 -7.48 -9.27 0.47
N VAL A 33 -7.07 -8.01 0.59
CA VAL A 33 -7.96 -6.84 0.55
C VAL A 33 -7.42 -5.80 -0.41
N GLU A 34 -8.32 -5.14 -1.13
CA GLU A 34 -7.99 -3.91 -1.84
C GLU A 34 -7.70 -2.81 -0.81
N SER A 35 -6.71 -1.96 -1.11
CA SER A 35 -6.34 -0.86 -0.21
C SER A 35 -6.03 0.41 -0.98
N ASN A 36 -6.29 1.55 -0.34
CA ASN A 36 -5.95 2.88 -0.86
C ASN A 36 -4.51 3.30 -0.56
N VAL A 37 -3.65 2.42 -0.01
CA VAL A 37 -2.25 2.75 0.35
C VAL A 37 -1.49 3.32 -0.84
N GLY A 38 -1.73 2.77 -2.04
CA GLY A 38 -1.09 3.29 -3.25
C GLY A 38 -1.45 4.74 -3.52
N PHE A 39 -2.74 5.03 -3.59
CA PHE A 39 -3.27 6.38 -3.74
C PHE A 39 -2.75 7.34 -2.66
N LEU A 40 -2.74 6.93 -1.40
CA LEU A 40 -2.27 7.78 -0.29
C LEU A 40 -0.79 8.16 -0.45
N ARG A 41 0.05 7.23 -0.92
CA ARG A 41 1.47 7.50 -1.19
C ARG A 41 1.67 8.48 -2.35
N ASP A 42 0.85 8.38 -3.39
CA ASP A 42 0.88 9.31 -4.52
C ASP A 42 0.40 10.71 -4.08
N LEU A 43 -0.65 10.78 -3.25
CA LEU A 43 -1.18 12.03 -2.70
C LEU A 43 -0.14 12.78 -1.86
N ILE A 44 0.54 12.12 -0.94
CA ILE A 44 1.54 12.79 -0.07
C ILE A 44 2.80 13.22 -0.81
N ALA A 45 3.05 12.67 -2.00
CA ALA A 45 4.16 13.04 -2.88
C ALA A 45 3.83 14.20 -3.84
N LEU A 46 2.55 14.61 -3.93
CA LEU A 46 2.13 15.69 -4.83
C LEU A 46 2.81 17.02 -4.44
N PRO A 47 3.36 17.81 -5.37
CA PRO A 47 4.06 19.06 -5.04
C PRO A 47 3.23 20.05 -4.23
N ALA A 48 1.93 20.19 -4.54
CA ALA A 48 1.01 21.02 -3.78
C ALA A 48 0.86 20.52 -2.34
N VAL A 49 0.75 19.20 -2.15
CA VAL A 49 0.75 18.59 -0.82
C VAL A 49 2.09 18.79 -0.15
N VAL A 50 3.24 18.67 -0.80
CA VAL A 50 4.57 18.89 -0.19
C VAL A 50 4.80 20.37 0.20
N ALA A 51 4.31 21.30 -0.60
CA ALA A 51 4.37 22.74 -0.35
C ALA A 51 3.38 23.21 0.72
N GLY A 52 2.32 22.43 1.00
CA GLY A 52 1.23 22.84 1.88
C GLY A 52 0.19 23.74 1.22
N ASP A 53 0.19 23.81 -0.10
CA ASP A 53 -0.81 24.51 -0.91
C ASP A 53 -2.03 23.59 -1.10
N LEU A 54 -2.96 23.66 -0.15
CA LEU A 54 -4.07 22.72 -0.02
C LEU A 54 -5.43 23.41 -0.16
N ASP A 55 -6.31 22.82 -0.96
CA ASP A 55 -7.73 23.13 -1.02
C ASP A 55 -8.56 21.85 -1.15
N THR A 56 -9.89 21.99 -1.08
CA THR A 56 -10.83 20.87 -1.08
C THR A 56 -10.98 20.17 -2.43
N GLY A 57 -10.38 20.71 -3.50
CA GLY A 57 -10.44 20.16 -4.86
C GLY A 57 -9.18 19.39 -5.28
N ILE A 58 -8.24 19.11 -4.36
CA ILE A 58 -6.92 18.57 -4.72
C ILE A 58 -6.98 17.18 -5.31
N ILE A 59 -7.91 16.34 -4.84
CA ILE A 59 -8.04 14.95 -5.28
C ILE A 59 -8.71 14.91 -6.66
N GLU A 60 -9.66 15.80 -6.93
CA GLU A 60 -10.39 15.94 -8.18
C GLU A 60 -9.47 16.30 -9.36
N ARG A 61 -8.33 16.92 -9.07
CA ARG A 61 -7.30 17.25 -10.05
C ARG A 61 -6.28 16.13 -10.29
N MET A 62 -6.29 15.10 -9.46
CA MET A 62 -5.40 13.95 -9.64
C MET A 62 -5.93 13.01 -10.71
N PRO A 63 -5.05 12.31 -11.45
CA PRO A 63 -5.48 11.20 -12.28
C PRO A 63 -6.18 10.14 -11.40
N PRO A 64 -7.13 9.38 -11.95
CA PRO A 64 -7.76 8.29 -11.21
C PRO A 64 -6.69 7.30 -10.74
N PRO A 65 -6.80 6.76 -9.51
CA PRO A 65 -5.84 5.80 -9.01
C PRO A 65 -5.80 4.56 -9.91
N ALA A 66 -4.60 4.22 -10.37
CA ALA A 66 -4.38 3.05 -11.21
C ALA A 66 -3.83 1.88 -10.37
N PRO A 67 -4.21 0.63 -10.67
CA PRO A 67 -3.58 -0.53 -10.07
C PRO A 67 -2.08 -0.50 -10.35
N ARG A 68 -1.26 -0.70 -9.32
CA ARG A 68 0.18 -0.89 -9.52
C ARG A 68 0.43 -2.31 -9.98
N ALA A 69 1.12 -2.45 -11.11
CA ALA A 69 1.62 -3.73 -11.55
C ALA A 69 2.58 -4.31 -10.48
N PRO A 70 2.50 -5.62 -10.20
CA PRO A 70 3.49 -6.28 -9.35
C PRO A 70 4.90 -6.07 -9.90
N THR A 71 5.88 -5.90 -9.03
CA THR A 71 7.27 -5.88 -9.46
C THR A 71 7.69 -7.26 -9.93
N GLU A 72 8.67 -7.32 -10.83
CA GLU A 72 9.28 -8.58 -11.28
C GLU A 72 9.77 -9.44 -10.09
N ALA A 73 10.34 -8.80 -9.06
CA ALA A 73 10.73 -9.49 -7.83
C ALA A 73 9.52 -10.10 -7.11
N ALA A 74 8.41 -9.37 -6.99
CA ALA A 74 7.18 -9.88 -6.38
C ALA A 74 6.59 -11.05 -7.20
N LEU A 75 6.64 -10.97 -8.53
CA LEU A 75 6.21 -12.05 -9.41
C LEU A 75 7.05 -13.32 -9.22
N ARG A 76 8.38 -13.19 -9.12
CA ARG A 76 9.26 -14.34 -8.85
C ARG A 76 8.98 -15.00 -7.51
N VAL A 77 8.77 -14.22 -6.46
CA VAL A 77 8.41 -14.74 -5.12
C VAL A 77 7.06 -15.46 -5.18
N ALA A 78 6.06 -14.87 -5.82
CA ALA A 78 4.75 -15.48 -5.97
C ALA A 78 4.80 -16.79 -6.76
N ALA A 79 5.57 -16.85 -7.85
CA ALA A 79 5.75 -18.06 -8.65
C ALA A 79 6.44 -19.18 -7.85
N ALA A 80 7.43 -18.85 -7.01
CA ALA A 80 8.09 -19.82 -6.15
C ALA A 80 7.19 -20.34 -5.01
N ALA A 81 6.18 -19.56 -4.58
CA ALA A 81 5.24 -19.93 -3.54
C ALA A 81 3.96 -20.61 -4.07
N ALA A 82 3.77 -20.65 -5.39
CA ALA A 82 2.57 -21.21 -6.01
C ALA A 82 2.55 -22.74 -5.82
N PRO A 83 1.41 -23.33 -5.39
CA PRO A 83 1.28 -24.78 -5.32
C PRO A 83 1.42 -25.40 -6.72
N ALA A 84 1.92 -26.63 -6.77
CA ALA A 84 1.98 -27.39 -8.02
C ALA A 84 0.57 -27.51 -8.63
N PRO A 85 0.41 -27.30 -9.95
CA PRO A 85 -0.89 -27.41 -10.60
C PRO A 85 -1.47 -28.82 -10.34
N GLY A 86 -2.63 -28.88 -9.68
CA GLY A 86 -3.33 -30.13 -9.32
C GLY A 86 -3.34 -30.49 -7.84
N ALA A 87 -2.61 -29.79 -6.98
CA ALA A 87 -2.67 -29.98 -5.52
C ALA A 87 -3.86 -29.20 -4.90
N THR A 88 -5.08 -29.72 -5.03
CA THR A 88 -6.26 -29.14 -4.38
C THR A 88 -6.46 -29.75 -2.99
N GLU A 89 -5.66 -29.32 -2.02
CA GLU A 89 -5.97 -29.55 -0.61
C GLU A 89 -7.11 -28.60 -0.18
N PRO A 90 -8.08 -29.03 0.66
CA PRO A 90 -9.17 -28.17 1.13
C PRO A 90 -8.61 -26.94 1.85
N ALA A 91 -9.04 -25.76 1.38
CA ALA A 91 -8.46 -24.48 1.73
C ALA A 91 -8.78 -24.05 3.17
N PHE A 92 -7.86 -24.34 4.09
CA PHE A 92 -7.66 -23.51 5.29
C PHE A 92 -6.30 -22.83 5.18
N ALA A 93 -6.33 -21.55 4.81
CA ALA A 93 -5.23 -20.58 4.71
C ALA A 93 -3.98 -21.06 3.93
N SER A 94 -3.63 -20.33 2.86
CA SER A 94 -2.45 -20.65 2.05
C SER A 94 -1.17 -20.71 2.92
N PRO A 95 -0.13 -21.45 2.51
CA PRO A 95 1.13 -21.53 3.25
C PRO A 95 1.74 -20.15 3.59
N LEU A 96 1.48 -19.14 2.76
CA LEU A 96 1.86 -17.74 2.99
C LEU A 96 1.28 -17.16 4.28
N TRP A 97 0.06 -17.56 4.67
CA TRP A 97 -0.58 -17.13 5.91
C TRP A 97 0.03 -17.77 7.17
N ARG A 98 0.65 -18.94 7.04
CA ARG A 98 1.26 -19.67 8.18
C ARG A 98 2.73 -19.30 8.40
N ALA A 99 3.39 -18.75 7.38
CA ALA A 99 4.80 -18.38 7.44
C ALA A 99 5.09 -17.13 8.29
N GLY A 100 4.05 -16.42 8.74
CA GLY A 100 4.17 -15.18 9.53
C GLY A 100 3.59 -15.25 10.96
N SER A 101 3.13 -16.42 11.42
CA SER A 101 2.63 -16.66 12.79
C SER A 101 3.65 -17.36 13.66
#